data_AF-A0A530AD46-F1
#
_entry.id   AF-A0A530AD46-F1
#
_cell.length_a   1.000
_cell.length_b   1.000
_cell.length_c   1.000
_cell.angle_alpha   90.00
_cell.angle_beta   90.00
_cell.angle_gamma   90.00
#
_symmetry.space_group_name_H-M   'P 1'
#
loop_
_entity.id
_entity.type
_entity.pdbx_description
1 polymer ?
#
loop_
_entity_poly.entity_id
_entity_poly.type
_entity_poly.pdbx_seq_one_letter_code
_entity_poly.pdbx_strand_id
1 'polypeptide(L)'
;LNHIIGDQTSADANGKRYSNSDPVTGQAAWFDVRVRIVKCSAEEAGLTEPQFERFARPQHFESSPDILRFGAEFRMNREAAE
;
A
#
# COMPACT_ATOMS: atom_id res chain seq x y z
N LEU A 1 -7.19 -13.28 6.05
CA LEU A 1 -7.39 -11.83 6.29
C LEU A 1 -8.77 -11.43 5.77
N ASN A 2 -9.66 -10.96 6.64
CA ASN A 2 -10.97 -10.31 6.35
C ASN A 2 -12.07 -11.03 5.54
N HIS A 3 -12.00 -12.34 5.29
CA HIS A 3 -13.13 -13.09 4.70
C HIS A 3 -14.39 -13.15 5.59
N ILE A 4 -14.27 -12.68 6.84
CA ILE A 4 -15.30 -12.69 7.88
C ILE A 4 -16.06 -11.35 7.95
N ILE A 5 -15.57 -10.31 7.27
CA ILE A 5 -16.25 -9.01 7.19
C ILE A 5 -17.00 -8.99 5.86
N GLY A 6 -18.32 -8.82 5.93
CA GLY A 6 -19.16 -8.73 4.73
C GLY A 6 -18.83 -7.49 3.90
N ASP A 7 -18.95 -7.64 2.57
CA ASP A 7 -18.72 -6.56 1.60
C ASP A 7 -19.76 -5.43 1.70
N GLN A 8 -20.83 -5.65 2.46
CA GLN A 8 -21.88 -4.67 2.69
C GLN A 8 -22.11 -4.46 4.18
N THR A 9 -22.45 -3.22 4.54
CA THR A 9 -22.91 -2.90 5.88
C THR A 9 -24.26 -3.56 6.18
N SER A 10 -24.63 -3.56 7.47
CA SER A 10 -25.99 -3.90 7.87
C SER A 10 -26.98 -2.92 7.22
N ALA A 11 -28.19 -3.40 6.93
CA ALA A 11 -29.23 -2.56 6.35
C ALA A 11 -29.61 -1.42 7.30
N ASP A 12 -29.81 -0.22 6.76
CA ASP A 12 -30.32 0.92 7.51
C ASP A 12 -31.83 0.78 7.81
N ALA A 13 -32.41 1.79 8.47
CA ALA A 13 -33.84 1.81 8.82
C ALA A 13 -34.79 1.72 7.61
N ASN A 14 -34.30 2.01 6.40
CA ASN A 14 -35.05 1.92 5.14
C ASN A 14 -34.72 0.64 4.36
N GLY A 15 -33.94 -0.28 4.94
CA GLY A 15 -33.53 -1.53 4.31
C GLY A 15 -32.36 -1.37 3.31
N LYS A 16 -31.76 -0.18 3.21
CA LYS A 16 -30.68 0.07 2.25
C LYS A 16 -29.35 -0.40 2.83
N ARG A 17 -28.59 -1.12 2.00
CA ARG A 17 -27.23 -1.57 2.30
C ARG A 17 -26.24 -0.73 1.52
N TYR A 18 -25.12 -0.40 2.15
CA TYR A 18 -24.04 0.35 1.53
C TYR A 18 -22.85 -0.57 1.32
N SER A 19 -22.08 -0.30 0.26
CA SER A 19 -20.77 -0.95 0.11
C SER A 19 -19.96 -0.64 1.36
N ASN A 20 -19.36 -1.66 1.97
CA ASN A 20 -18.39 -1.50 3.06
C ASN A 20 -17.01 -1.05 2.51
N SER A 21 -16.98 -0.56 1.27
CA SER A 21 -15.86 0.18 0.71
C SER A 21 -15.92 1.61 1.23
N ASP A 22 -14.91 2.01 1.99
CA ASP A 22 -14.80 3.39 2.48
C ASP A 22 -14.48 4.35 1.31
N PRO A 23 -15.27 5.40 1.06
CA PRO A 23 -15.15 6.20 -0.16
C PRO A 23 -14.00 7.22 -0.20
N VAL A 24 -13.22 7.44 0.87
CA VAL A 24 -11.99 8.27 0.79
C VAL A 24 -10.85 7.77 1.70
N THR A 25 -11.09 6.90 2.68
CA THR A 25 -10.01 6.32 3.50
C THR A 25 -10.40 4.96 4.05
N GLY A 26 -10.42 3.93 3.19
CA GLY A 26 -10.45 2.50 3.53
C GLY A 26 -10.58 2.11 5.01
N GLN A 27 -11.79 2.08 5.58
CA GLN A 27 -12.13 1.28 6.76
C GLN A 27 -12.08 -0.23 6.42
N ALA A 28 -10.93 -0.69 5.96
CA ALA A 28 -10.47 -2.04 6.24
C ALA A 28 -10.08 -2.05 7.73
N ALA A 29 -10.51 -3.03 8.51
CA ALA A 29 -10.11 -3.15 9.91
C ALA A 29 -8.59 -2.98 10.07
N TRP A 30 -8.15 -1.85 10.63
CA TRP A 30 -6.75 -1.65 10.98
C TRP A 30 -6.50 -2.50 12.23
N PHE A 31 -5.83 -3.63 12.05
CA PHE A 31 -5.11 -4.21 13.17
C PHE A 31 -3.96 -3.23 13.45
N ASP A 32 -3.89 -2.66 14.66
CA ASP A 32 -2.70 -1.92 15.09
C ASP A 32 -1.60 -2.95 15.32
N VAL A 33 -0.85 -3.24 14.26
CA VAL A 33 0.32 -4.11 14.36
C VAL A 33 1.44 -3.28 14.96
N ARG A 34 1.70 -3.49 16.24
CA ARG A 34 2.94 -3.01 16.85
C ARG A 34 4.11 -3.81 16.32
N VAL A 35 4.90 -3.20 15.46
CA VAL A 35 6.16 -3.77 14.96
C VAL A 35 7.34 -3.27 15.76
N ARG A 36 8.33 -4.14 16.00
CA ARG A 36 9.64 -3.76 16.54
C ARG A 36 10.66 -3.81 15.41
N ILE A 37 11.27 -2.66 15.13
CA ILE A 37 12.34 -2.56 14.12
C ILE A 37 13.69 -2.74 14.81
N VAL A 38 14.51 -3.62 14.27
CA VAL A 38 15.89 -3.86 14.72
C VAL A 38 16.82 -3.81 13.51
N LYS A 39 18.10 -3.48 13.72
CA LYS A 39 19.10 -3.60 12.66
C LYS A 39 19.31 -5.08 12.35
N CYS A 40 19.43 -5.42 11.07
CA CYS A 40 19.82 -6.74 10.65
C CYS A 40 21.22 -7.08 11.18
N SER A 41 21.47 -8.37 11.45
CA SER A 41 22.82 -8.88 11.57
C SER A 41 23.57 -8.78 10.22
N ALA A 42 24.89 -9.01 10.23
CA ALA A 42 25.68 -8.95 9.02
C ALA A 42 25.31 -10.07 8.04
N GLU A 43 24.90 -11.22 8.56
CA GLU A 43 24.51 -12.42 7.81
C GLU A 43 23.13 -12.28 7.16
N GLU A 44 22.24 -11.48 7.76
CA GLU A 44 20.90 -11.17 7.22
C GLU A 44 20.93 -9.99 6.23
N ALA A 45 22.07 -9.32 6.09
CA ALA A 45 22.18 -8.16 5.21
C ALA A 45 22.16 -8.58 3.73
N GLY A 46 21.35 -7.88 2.93
CA GLY A 46 21.35 -7.99 1.46
C GLY A 46 20.10 -8.63 0.86
N LEU A 47 19.29 -9.35 1.64
CA LEU A 47 18.04 -9.97 1.18
C LEU A 47 16.94 -9.81 2.23
N THR A 48 15.69 -9.65 1.77
CA THR A 48 14.50 -9.58 2.64
C THR A 48 13.49 -10.62 2.20
N GLU A 49 12.74 -11.21 3.12
CA GLU A 49 11.71 -12.18 2.79
C GLU A 49 10.29 -11.61 2.92
N PRO A 50 9.34 -12.09 2.08
CA PRO A 50 9.54 -13.01 0.96
C PRO A 50 10.06 -12.28 -0.30
N GLN A 51 10.95 -12.94 -1.05
CA GLN A 51 11.23 -12.56 -2.44
C GLN A 51 10.33 -13.38 -3.37
N PHE A 52 9.63 -12.72 -4.27
CA PHE A 52 8.85 -13.37 -5.32
C PHE A 52 9.54 -13.22 -6.66
N GLU A 53 9.27 -14.14 -7.58
CA GLU A 53 9.70 -13.98 -8.97
C GLU A 53 9.13 -12.69 -9.57
N ARG A 54 9.94 -12.02 -10.39
CA ARG A 54 9.46 -10.83 -11.10
C ARG A 54 8.40 -11.25 -12.10
N PHE A 55 7.25 -10.58 -12.06
CA PHE A 55 6.21 -10.75 -13.07
C PHE A 55 6.74 -10.36 -14.45
N ALA A 56 6.32 -11.13 -15.47
CA ALA A 56 6.53 -10.75 -16.85
C ALA A 56 5.79 -9.45 -17.15
N ARG A 57 6.45 -8.54 -17.87
CA ARG A 57 5.81 -7.29 -18.30
C ARG A 57 4.67 -7.58 -19.29
N PRO A 58 3.45 -7.09 -19.04
CA PRO A 58 2.36 -7.21 -20.01
C PRO A 58 2.68 -6.48 -21.32
N GLN A 59 2.22 -7.02 -22.45
CA GLN A 59 2.60 -6.52 -23.79
C GLN A 59 2.23 -5.05 -24.06
N HIS A 60 1.19 -4.54 -23.41
CA HIS A 60 0.65 -3.20 -23.61
C HIS A 60 1.16 -2.15 -22.60
N PHE A 61 2.09 -2.53 -21.72
CA PHE A 61 2.70 -1.58 -20.78
C PHE A 61 3.91 -0.92 -21.44
N GLU A 62 4.08 0.39 -21.26
CA GLU A 62 5.32 1.09 -21.61
C GLU A 62 6.50 0.65 -20.74
N SER A 63 7.73 0.96 -21.19
CA SER A 63 8.93 0.62 -20.42
C SER A 63 9.01 1.50 -19.19
N SER A 64 9.33 0.89 -18.05
CA SER A 64 9.68 1.66 -16.87
C SER A 64 10.86 2.58 -17.21
N PRO A 65 10.82 3.85 -16.78
CA PRO A 65 11.94 4.76 -16.98
C PRO A 65 13.15 4.25 -16.19
N ASP A 66 14.35 4.42 -16.76
CA ASP A 66 15.59 4.06 -16.07
C ASP A 66 15.80 4.88 -14.79
N ILE A 67 15.24 6.10 -14.75
CA ILE A 67 15.29 7.00 -13.60
C ILE A 67 13.86 7.46 -13.26
N LEU A 68 13.33 6.98 -12.13
CA LEU A 68 12.07 7.44 -11.59
C LEU A 68 12.26 8.78 -10.88
N ARG A 69 11.80 9.88 -11.49
CA ARG A 69 11.86 11.24 -10.93
C ARG A 69 10.58 11.66 -10.17
N PHE A 70 9.65 10.73 -9.96
CA PHE A 70 8.42 11.01 -9.22
C PHE A 70 8.75 11.57 -7.83
N GLY A 71 8.19 12.74 -7.51
CA GLY A 71 8.42 13.42 -6.23
C GLY A 71 9.70 14.25 -6.11
N ALA A 72 10.52 14.36 -7.15
CA ALA A 72 11.68 15.26 -7.16
C ALA A 72 11.27 16.72 -6.90
N GLU A 73 10.12 17.14 -7.43
CA GLU A 73 9.55 18.47 -7.23
C GLU A 73 9.24 18.75 -5.75
N PHE A 74 8.82 17.76 -4.96
CA PHE A 74 8.57 17.94 -3.53
C PHE A 74 9.84 18.29 -2.76
N ARG A 75 10.99 17.73 -3.17
CA ARG A 75 12.29 18.08 -2.59
C ARG A 75 12.68 19.50 -2.99
N MET A 76 12.55 19.86 -4.27
CA MET A 76 12.86 21.20 -4.76
C MET A 76 12.02 22.28 -4.08
N ASN A 77 10.71 22.05 -3.91
CA ASN A 77 9.80 23.01 -3.27
C ASN A 77 10.12 23.22 -1.78
N ARG A 78 10.61 22.18 -1.08
CA ARG A 78 11.07 22.30 0.30
C ARG A 78 12.38 23.08 0.38
N GLU A 79 13.35 22.76 -0.46
CA GLU A 79 14.66 23.45 -0.50
C GLU A 79 14.51 24.93 -0.91
N ALA A 80 13.54 25.27 -1.76
CA ALA A 80 13.24 26.65 -2.13
C ALA A 80 12.47 27.43 -1.04
N ALA A 81 11.89 26.75 -0.06
CA ALA A 81 11.17 27.35 1.06
C ALA A 81 12.06 27.58 2.31
N GLU A 82 13.30 27.09 2.27
CA GLU A 82 14.37 27.33 3.25
C GLU A 82 15.25 28.51 2.83
#